data_AF-A0A7L5BEL6-F1
#
_entry.id   AF-A0A7L5BEL6-F1
#
_cell.length_a   1.000
_cell.length_b   1.000
_cell.length_c   1.000
_cell.angle_alpha   90.00
_cell.angle_beta   90.00
_cell.angle_gamma   90.00
#
_symmetry.space_group_name_H-M   'P 1'
#
loop_
_entity.id
_entity.type
_entity.pdbx_description
1 polymer ?
#
loop_
_entity_poly.entity_id
_entity_poly.type
_entity_poly.pdbx_seq_one_letter_code
_entity_poly.pdbx_strand_id
1 'polypeptide(L)'
;MYRYDEFDHAFVEGRVAQFRDQVERRLSGELAEDAFKPLRLMNGVYLQLHAYMLRVAIPYGTLNSKQMRMLAHIARKYDRGYGHFTTRQNIQYNWPRLSDTPDILSELASVEMHALQTSGNCIRNVTADHFAGAAADEVADPRPYAEILRQWSSVHPEFSFLPRKFKIAVTGAERDRAAIQVHDIGLHLKKNDKGEIGFAVYVGGGQGRTPMIAKKIRDFLPEEDLLSYTTAIMRVYNLHGRRDNKYKARIKILVHETGAEELARQVEVEFAELKNTELKLPDADIAAITAYFAPPALQDRPEGWESLARWKRADEGFARFVEQNVAPHKHPDYGMVTISLKPIGGIPGDATDEQMELVADIAAEYAFDEIRISHEQNIILPHVALADLEPVYRALVGAGLATANAGLITDIIACPGLDYCALANARSIPVAQEISTRFGAPERQAEIGELKIKISGCINACGHHHVGHIGLLGVEKKGAELYQITLGGSGDENTSIGEIIGRGFEPEKVTDAVETIVDTYLGLRLSKEENFLEAYRRVGPQPFKDALYGSAAEAA
;
A
#
# COMPACT_ATOMS: atom_id res chain seq x y z
N MET A 1 -18.69 -0.92 -6.45
CA MET A 1 -17.46 -1.36 -7.14
C MET A 1 -17.69 -1.42 -8.64
N TYR A 2 -16.63 -1.19 -9.44
CA TYR A 2 -16.65 -1.46 -10.88
C TYR A 2 -16.98 -2.92 -11.15
N ARG A 3 -17.74 -3.19 -12.22
CA ARG A 3 -18.11 -4.54 -12.67
C ARG A 3 -17.66 -4.68 -14.11
N TYR A 4 -17.10 -5.84 -14.44
CA TYR A 4 -16.61 -6.09 -15.79
C TYR A 4 -17.75 -6.16 -16.78
N ASP A 5 -17.55 -5.56 -17.94
CA ASP A 5 -18.42 -5.75 -19.10
C ASP A 5 -17.93 -6.94 -19.97
N GLU A 6 -18.62 -7.18 -21.08
CA GLU A 6 -18.25 -8.25 -22.02
C GLU A 6 -16.84 -8.07 -22.60
N PHE A 7 -16.41 -6.83 -22.81
CA PHE A 7 -15.07 -6.53 -23.29
C PHE A 7 -14.02 -6.86 -22.24
N ASP A 8 -14.21 -6.44 -20.99
CA ASP A 8 -13.30 -6.72 -19.88
C ASP A 8 -13.14 -8.24 -19.68
N HIS A 9 -14.24 -9.00 -19.69
CA HIS A 9 -14.21 -10.46 -19.58
C HIS A 9 -13.41 -11.10 -20.72
N ALA A 10 -13.75 -10.78 -21.98
CA ALA A 10 -13.06 -11.33 -23.15
C ALA A 10 -11.57 -10.94 -23.17
N PHE A 11 -11.25 -9.72 -22.76
CA PHE A 11 -9.88 -9.23 -22.65
C PHE A 11 -9.08 -10.07 -21.64
N VAL A 12 -9.57 -10.23 -20.41
CA VAL A 12 -8.87 -11.00 -19.38
C VAL A 12 -8.73 -12.46 -19.77
N GLU A 13 -9.77 -13.09 -20.31
CA GLU A 13 -9.72 -14.47 -20.82
C GLU A 13 -8.67 -14.64 -21.93
N GLY A 14 -8.61 -13.71 -22.88
CA GLY A 14 -7.59 -13.70 -23.94
C GLY A 14 -6.18 -13.57 -23.37
N ARG A 15 -6.00 -12.76 -22.32
CA ARG A 15 -4.70 -12.64 -21.61
C ARG A 15 -4.32 -13.95 -20.92
N VAL A 16 -5.28 -14.64 -20.29
CA VAL A 16 -5.06 -15.95 -19.66
C VAL A 16 -4.64 -16.99 -20.69
N ALA A 17 -5.36 -17.07 -21.82
CA ALA A 17 -5.03 -17.98 -22.92
C ALA A 17 -3.63 -17.72 -23.49
N GLN A 18 -3.26 -16.45 -23.69
CA GLN A 18 -1.92 -16.09 -24.11
C GLN A 18 -0.86 -16.53 -23.09
N PHE A 19 -1.09 -16.30 -21.79
CA PHE A 19 -0.11 -16.68 -20.78
C PHE A 19 0.01 -18.20 -20.62
N ARG A 20 -1.08 -18.94 -20.84
CA ARG A 20 -1.07 -20.41 -20.88
C ARG A 20 -0.12 -20.93 -21.96
N ASP A 21 -0.24 -20.45 -23.20
CA ASP A 21 0.70 -20.77 -24.30
C ASP A 21 2.16 -20.46 -23.91
N GLN A 22 2.40 -19.30 -23.29
CA GLN A 22 3.74 -18.91 -22.86
C GLN A 22 4.31 -19.84 -21.78
N VAL A 23 3.49 -20.31 -20.85
CA VAL A 23 3.88 -21.29 -19.83
C VAL A 23 4.13 -22.66 -20.45
N GLU A 24 3.27 -23.13 -21.35
CA GLU A 24 3.43 -24.41 -22.06
C GLU A 24 4.75 -24.44 -22.84
N ARG A 25 5.05 -23.39 -23.61
CA ARG A 25 6.31 -23.26 -24.35
C ARG A 25 7.52 -23.12 -23.42
N ARG A 26 7.36 -22.52 -22.25
CA ARG A 26 8.41 -22.47 -21.22
C ARG A 26 8.69 -23.87 -20.65
N LEU A 27 7.67 -24.69 -20.46
CA LEU A 27 7.77 -26.05 -19.93
C LEU A 27 8.29 -27.04 -20.98
N SER A 28 7.94 -26.87 -22.27
CA SER A 28 8.46 -27.70 -23.37
C SER A 28 9.93 -27.39 -23.72
N GLY A 29 10.42 -26.21 -23.33
CA GLY A 29 11.78 -25.74 -23.63
C GLY A 29 11.87 -24.88 -24.90
N GLU A 30 10.76 -24.66 -25.61
CA GLU A 30 10.68 -23.75 -26.77
C GLU A 30 10.91 -22.28 -26.39
N LEU A 31 10.60 -21.91 -25.15
CA LEU A 31 10.81 -20.56 -24.62
C LEU A 31 11.83 -20.57 -23.48
N ALA A 32 13.01 -20.01 -23.73
CA ALA A 32 14.06 -19.88 -22.73
C ALA A 32 13.66 -18.94 -21.56
N GLU A 33 14.23 -19.15 -20.37
CA GLU A 33 13.90 -18.36 -19.17
C GLU A 33 14.08 -16.85 -19.36
N ASP A 34 15.15 -16.41 -20.04
CA ASP A 34 15.39 -14.98 -20.24
C ASP A 34 14.32 -14.31 -21.12
N ALA A 35 13.80 -15.04 -22.12
CA ALA A 35 12.69 -14.58 -22.95
C ALA A 35 11.34 -14.67 -22.22
N PHE A 36 11.17 -15.68 -21.36
CA PHE A 36 9.96 -15.87 -20.55
C PHE A 36 9.84 -14.87 -19.40
N LYS A 37 10.96 -14.50 -18.79
CA LYS A 37 11.03 -13.60 -17.63
C LYS A 37 10.21 -12.32 -17.77
N PRO A 38 10.33 -11.50 -18.84
CA PRO A 38 9.47 -10.32 -19.00
C PRO A 38 7.98 -10.67 -19.07
N LEU A 39 7.61 -11.78 -19.72
CA LEU A 39 6.23 -12.23 -19.90
C LEU A 39 5.61 -12.66 -18.57
N ARG A 40 6.28 -13.53 -17.81
CA ARG A 40 5.79 -13.97 -16.49
C ARG A 40 5.69 -12.84 -15.48
N LEU A 41 6.61 -11.88 -15.53
CA LEU A 41 6.54 -10.70 -14.67
C LEU A 41 5.30 -9.85 -15.00
N MET A 42 4.96 -9.66 -16.26
CA MET A 42 3.73 -8.92 -16.64
C MET A 42 2.44 -9.63 -16.21
N ASN A 43 2.51 -10.92 -15.89
CA ASN A 43 1.40 -11.71 -15.32
C ASN A 43 1.58 -11.98 -13.81
N GLY A 44 2.43 -11.20 -13.14
CA GLY A 44 2.59 -11.25 -11.69
C GLY A 44 3.40 -12.41 -11.14
N VAL A 45 4.07 -13.19 -11.98
CA VAL A 45 4.82 -14.39 -11.59
C VAL A 45 6.32 -14.09 -11.45
N TYR A 46 6.82 -14.21 -10.23
CA TYR A 46 8.20 -13.98 -9.83
C TYR A 46 8.87 -15.30 -9.44
N LEU A 47 10.12 -15.50 -9.83
CA LEU A 47 10.93 -16.58 -9.26
C LEU A 47 11.61 -16.05 -7.99
N GLN A 48 11.28 -16.65 -6.85
CA GLN A 48 11.81 -16.31 -5.52
C GLN A 48 12.82 -17.37 -5.04
N LEU A 49 13.27 -17.29 -3.79
CA LEU A 49 14.28 -18.22 -3.25
C LEU A 49 13.83 -19.68 -3.28
N HIS A 50 12.55 -19.93 -2.97
CA HIS A 50 12.03 -21.28 -2.77
C HIS A 50 11.10 -21.75 -3.89
N ALA A 51 10.30 -20.84 -4.45
CA ALA A 51 9.25 -21.17 -5.43
C ALA A 51 8.88 -19.95 -6.28
N TYR A 52 7.88 -20.10 -7.14
CA TYR A 52 7.27 -18.95 -7.79
C TYR A 52 6.34 -18.22 -6.82
N MET A 53 6.41 -16.89 -6.82
CA MET A 53 5.42 -16.03 -6.19
C MET A 53 4.48 -15.47 -7.26
N LEU A 54 3.17 -15.57 -7.03
CA LEU A 54 2.13 -14.92 -7.83
C LEU A 54 1.60 -13.70 -7.07
N ARG A 55 1.58 -12.54 -7.74
CA ARG A 55 0.93 -11.33 -7.23
C ARG A 55 -0.35 -11.04 -7.99
N VAL A 56 -1.47 -11.08 -7.29
CA VAL A 56 -2.80 -10.76 -7.82
C VAL A 56 -3.08 -9.28 -7.63
N ALA A 57 -3.64 -8.64 -8.66
CA ALA A 57 -4.02 -7.24 -8.61
C ALA A 57 -5.34 -7.08 -7.83
N ILE A 58 -5.39 -6.10 -6.95
CA ILE A 58 -6.64 -5.61 -6.35
C ILE A 58 -6.68 -4.11 -6.67
N PRO A 59 -7.34 -3.72 -7.77
CA PRO A 59 -7.42 -2.34 -8.21
C PRO A 59 -7.84 -1.41 -7.07
N TYR A 60 -7.08 -0.33 -6.84
CA TYR A 60 -7.32 0.66 -5.75
C TYR A 60 -7.63 0.04 -4.38
N GLY A 61 -7.20 -1.20 -4.17
CA GLY A 61 -7.44 -1.99 -2.98
C GLY A 61 -8.87 -2.42 -2.72
N THR A 62 -9.86 -2.24 -3.61
CA THR A 62 -11.26 -2.58 -3.31
C THR A 62 -11.64 -3.95 -3.87
N LEU A 63 -12.35 -4.77 -3.08
CA LEU A 63 -12.88 -6.07 -3.47
C LEU A 63 -14.16 -6.41 -2.67
N ASN A 64 -14.95 -7.38 -3.14
CA ASN A 64 -16.15 -7.87 -2.43
C ASN A 64 -15.93 -9.27 -1.81
N SER A 65 -16.95 -9.81 -1.13
CA SER A 65 -16.87 -11.14 -0.50
C SER A 65 -16.61 -12.27 -1.52
N LYS A 66 -17.22 -12.24 -2.71
CA LYS A 66 -17.00 -13.24 -3.77
C LYS A 66 -15.52 -13.28 -4.18
N GLN A 67 -14.92 -12.11 -4.36
CA GLN A 67 -13.50 -11.97 -4.70
C GLN A 67 -12.60 -12.42 -3.54
N MET A 68 -12.90 -12.02 -2.30
CA MET A 68 -12.15 -12.44 -1.12
C MET A 68 -12.18 -13.97 -0.93
N ARG A 69 -13.32 -14.63 -1.18
CA ARG A 69 -13.42 -16.09 -1.15
C ARG A 69 -12.62 -16.76 -2.26
N MET A 70 -12.55 -16.16 -3.45
CA MET A 70 -11.66 -16.68 -4.49
C MET A 70 -10.19 -16.56 -4.06
N LEU A 71 -9.79 -15.46 -3.41
CA LEU A 71 -8.45 -15.34 -2.84
C LEU A 71 -8.19 -16.46 -1.81
N ALA A 72 -9.12 -16.70 -0.89
CA ALA A 72 -9.04 -17.82 0.06
C ALA A 72 -8.90 -19.18 -0.65
N HIS A 73 -9.69 -19.42 -1.69
CA HIS A 73 -9.62 -20.63 -2.51
C HIS A 73 -8.23 -20.83 -3.12
N ILE A 74 -7.66 -19.78 -3.71
CA ILE A 74 -6.30 -19.84 -4.29
C ILE A 74 -5.27 -20.15 -3.22
N ALA A 75 -5.37 -19.53 -2.05
CA ALA A 75 -4.47 -19.77 -0.92
C ALA A 75 -4.50 -21.24 -0.47
N ARG A 76 -5.70 -21.82 -0.32
CA ARG A 76 -5.91 -23.22 0.09
C ARG A 76 -5.43 -24.22 -0.97
N LYS A 77 -5.73 -23.96 -2.24
CA LYS A 77 -5.55 -24.93 -3.33
C LYS A 77 -4.16 -24.90 -3.96
N TYR A 78 -3.60 -23.71 -4.13
CA TYR A 78 -2.36 -23.50 -4.91
C TYR A 78 -1.20 -22.95 -4.08
N ASP A 79 -1.43 -22.61 -2.82
CA ASP A 79 -0.43 -22.12 -1.90
C ASP A 79 -0.43 -22.99 -0.63
N ARG A 80 -0.19 -22.41 0.55
CA ARG A 80 -0.09 -23.09 1.85
C ARG A 80 -1.16 -22.65 2.84
N GLY A 81 -2.35 -22.26 2.35
CA GLY A 81 -3.46 -21.81 3.19
C GLY A 81 -3.34 -20.37 3.68
N TYR A 82 -2.49 -19.54 3.05
CA TYR A 82 -2.41 -18.13 3.39
C TYR A 82 -2.01 -17.27 2.20
N GLY A 83 -2.29 -15.97 2.29
CA GLY A 83 -1.85 -14.95 1.35
C GLY A 83 -1.33 -13.72 2.07
N HIS A 84 -0.48 -12.95 1.41
CA HIS A 84 0.15 -11.76 1.98
C HIS A 84 -0.33 -10.47 1.30
N PHE A 85 -1.03 -9.62 2.04
CA PHE A 85 -1.45 -8.30 1.58
C PHE A 85 -0.29 -7.30 1.58
N THR A 86 -0.26 -6.45 0.56
CA THR A 86 0.94 -5.69 0.19
C THR A 86 0.77 -4.19 0.40
N THR A 87 1.90 -3.48 0.48
CA THR A 87 1.96 -2.01 0.48
C THR A 87 1.50 -1.35 -0.84
N ARG A 88 1.02 -2.14 -1.81
CA ARG A 88 0.38 -1.68 -3.04
C ARG A 88 -1.05 -2.18 -3.16
N GLN A 89 -1.67 -2.51 -2.03
CA GLN A 89 -3.05 -2.97 -1.90
C GLN A 89 -3.36 -4.28 -2.65
N ASN A 90 -2.35 -4.99 -3.16
CA ASN A 90 -2.47 -6.30 -3.78
C ASN A 90 -2.36 -7.43 -2.75
N ILE A 91 -2.51 -8.68 -3.19
CA ILE A 91 -2.19 -9.91 -2.44
C ILE A 91 -1.13 -10.75 -3.17
N GLN A 92 -0.34 -11.52 -2.42
CA GLN A 92 0.71 -12.41 -2.93
C GLN A 92 0.59 -13.83 -2.38
N TYR A 93 0.87 -14.81 -3.23
CA TYR A 93 1.01 -16.24 -2.94
C TYR A 93 2.44 -16.65 -3.27
N ASN A 94 3.16 -17.29 -2.36
CA ASN A 94 4.60 -17.55 -2.47
C ASN A 94 4.98 -18.96 -2.94
N TRP A 95 4.01 -19.87 -3.06
CA TRP A 95 4.20 -21.29 -3.35
C TRP A 95 3.52 -21.86 -4.62
N PRO A 96 2.86 -21.10 -5.52
CA PRO A 96 2.34 -21.66 -6.76
C PRO A 96 3.39 -22.40 -7.59
N ARG A 97 3.00 -23.54 -8.18
CA ARG A 97 3.80 -24.16 -9.26
C ARG A 97 3.59 -23.37 -10.54
N LEU A 98 4.65 -23.23 -11.35
CA LEU A 98 4.55 -22.53 -12.63
C LEU A 98 3.43 -23.09 -13.53
N SER A 99 3.30 -24.42 -13.57
CA SER A 99 2.28 -25.13 -14.36
C SER A 99 0.85 -24.76 -13.98
N ASP A 100 0.61 -24.40 -12.72
CA ASP A 100 -0.73 -24.10 -12.23
C ASP A 100 -1.09 -22.62 -12.44
N THR A 101 -0.09 -21.75 -12.68
CA THR A 101 -0.33 -20.30 -12.75
C THR A 101 -1.38 -19.91 -13.79
N PRO A 102 -1.49 -20.52 -15.00
CA PRO A 102 -2.58 -20.20 -15.92
C PRO A 102 -3.97 -20.59 -15.39
N ASP A 103 -4.08 -21.68 -14.63
CA ASP A 103 -5.35 -22.12 -14.03
C ASP A 103 -5.78 -21.17 -12.92
N ILE A 104 -4.83 -20.75 -12.06
CA ILE A 104 -5.08 -19.72 -11.04
C ILE A 104 -5.64 -18.44 -11.68
N LEU A 105 -5.02 -17.97 -12.78
CA LEU A 105 -5.49 -16.77 -13.46
C LEU A 105 -6.87 -16.96 -14.11
N SER A 106 -7.17 -18.17 -14.60
CA SER A 106 -8.50 -18.51 -15.12
C SER A 106 -9.58 -18.47 -14.02
N GLU A 107 -9.26 -18.98 -12.83
CA GLU A 107 -10.19 -18.96 -11.69
C GLU A 107 -10.40 -17.53 -11.17
N LEU A 108 -9.34 -16.72 -11.08
CA LEU A 108 -9.44 -15.30 -10.76
C LEU A 108 -10.31 -14.54 -11.77
N ALA A 109 -10.19 -14.84 -13.06
CA ALA A 109 -11.00 -14.20 -14.10
C ALA A 109 -12.51 -14.47 -13.91
N SER A 110 -12.90 -15.63 -13.36
CA SER A 110 -14.31 -15.98 -13.08
C SER A 110 -14.99 -15.10 -12.02
N VAL A 111 -14.18 -14.32 -11.28
CA VAL A 111 -14.63 -13.37 -10.26
C VAL A 111 -14.13 -11.94 -10.53
N GLU A 112 -13.79 -11.64 -11.79
CA GLU A 112 -13.38 -10.29 -12.24
C GLU A 112 -12.07 -9.83 -11.59
N MET A 113 -11.12 -10.75 -11.41
CA MET A 113 -9.77 -10.48 -10.89
C MET A 113 -8.68 -10.89 -11.88
N HIS A 114 -7.51 -10.25 -11.78
CA HIS A 114 -6.37 -10.52 -12.67
C HIS A 114 -5.02 -10.31 -11.99
N ALA A 115 -3.93 -10.71 -12.65
CA ALA A 115 -2.54 -10.43 -12.24
C ALA A 115 -1.77 -9.53 -13.22
N LEU A 116 -2.48 -8.90 -14.17
CA LEU A 116 -1.89 -8.04 -15.19
C LEU A 116 -1.09 -6.89 -14.57
N GLN A 117 0.12 -6.68 -15.09
CA GLN A 117 1.01 -5.55 -14.78
C GLN A 117 1.33 -5.37 -13.27
N THR A 118 1.24 -6.44 -12.47
CA THR A 118 1.64 -6.40 -11.06
C THR A 118 3.18 -6.41 -10.88
N SER A 119 3.93 -6.73 -11.95
CA SER A 119 5.39 -6.59 -12.08
C SER A 119 5.82 -5.92 -13.40
N GLY A 120 7.08 -6.09 -13.81
CA GLY A 120 7.60 -5.60 -15.08
C GLY A 120 7.97 -4.12 -15.08
N ASN A 121 8.40 -3.65 -16.26
CA ASN A 121 8.69 -2.25 -16.54
C ASN A 121 7.46 -1.59 -17.18
N CYS A 122 6.39 -1.51 -16.40
CA CYS A 122 5.12 -0.91 -16.79
C CYS A 122 4.50 -0.19 -15.58
N ILE A 123 3.33 0.40 -15.80
CA ILE A 123 2.49 0.96 -14.75
C ILE A 123 2.02 -0.18 -13.84
N ARG A 124 2.12 0.02 -12.53
CA ARG A 124 1.68 -0.93 -11.50
C ARG A 124 0.30 -0.56 -11.01
N ASN A 125 -0.28 -1.42 -10.16
CA ASN A 125 -1.55 -1.14 -9.48
C ASN A 125 -1.64 0.31 -9.00
N VAL A 126 -2.69 1.00 -9.45
CA VAL A 126 -3.05 2.35 -9.00
C VAL A 126 -3.62 2.20 -7.59
N THR A 127 -3.02 2.89 -6.63
CA THR A 127 -3.44 2.80 -5.22
C THR A 127 -4.27 4.00 -4.82
N ALA A 128 -5.25 3.79 -3.95
CA ALA A 128 -6.12 4.85 -3.45
C ALA A 128 -6.12 4.90 -1.91
N ASP A 129 -6.64 5.98 -1.34
CA ASP A 129 -6.98 6.04 0.08
C ASP A 129 -7.89 4.84 0.44
N HIS A 130 -7.52 4.12 1.50
CA HIS A 130 -8.26 2.94 1.94
C HIS A 130 -9.58 3.32 2.66
N PHE A 131 -9.77 4.58 3.02
CA PHE A 131 -11.04 5.14 3.53
C PHE A 131 -11.84 5.93 2.49
N ALA A 132 -11.44 5.91 1.22
CA ALA A 132 -12.12 6.58 0.10
C ALA A 132 -13.64 6.35 0.05
N GLY A 133 -14.46 7.37 -0.15
CA GLY A 133 -15.92 7.29 -0.16
C GLY A 133 -16.58 7.21 1.23
N ALA A 134 -15.80 7.05 2.31
CA ALA A 134 -16.27 6.88 3.69
C ALA A 134 -15.75 7.98 4.65
N ALA A 135 -14.57 8.52 4.37
CA ALA A 135 -13.91 9.52 5.19
C ALA A 135 -14.61 10.90 5.11
N ALA A 136 -14.65 11.64 6.22
CA ALA A 136 -15.26 12.97 6.27
C ALA A 136 -14.35 14.09 5.75
N ASP A 137 -13.03 13.86 5.75
CA ASP A 137 -12.01 14.80 5.30
C ASP A 137 -11.72 14.72 3.79
N GLU A 138 -12.49 13.91 3.05
CA GLU A 138 -12.35 13.78 1.60
C GLU A 138 -13.14 14.83 0.82
N VAL A 139 -12.51 15.42 -0.19
CA VAL A 139 -13.12 16.36 -1.12
C VAL A 139 -14.13 15.63 -2.04
N ALA A 140 -13.74 14.44 -2.50
CA ALA A 140 -14.50 13.52 -3.33
C ALA A 140 -13.84 12.13 -3.27
N ASP A 141 -14.57 11.09 -3.67
CA ASP A 141 -14.05 9.72 -3.72
C ASP A 141 -12.96 9.60 -4.81
N PRO A 142 -11.72 9.19 -4.48
CA PRO A 142 -10.64 9.01 -5.46
C PRO A 142 -10.77 7.75 -6.33
N ARG A 143 -11.61 6.78 -5.97
CA ARG A 143 -11.67 5.46 -6.63
C ARG A 143 -12.15 5.50 -8.09
N PRO A 144 -13.15 6.33 -8.48
CA PRO A 144 -13.51 6.48 -9.89
C PRO A 144 -12.32 6.85 -10.78
N TYR A 145 -11.49 7.81 -10.35
CA TYR A 145 -10.31 8.22 -11.10
C TYR A 145 -9.20 7.17 -11.09
N ALA A 146 -9.06 6.42 -10.00
CA ALA A 146 -8.15 5.29 -9.94
C ALA A 146 -8.56 4.17 -10.92
N GLU A 147 -9.86 3.93 -11.09
CA GLU A 147 -10.42 3.00 -12.08
C GLU A 147 -10.20 3.50 -13.52
N ILE A 148 -10.45 4.79 -13.79
CA ILE A 148 -10.14 5.39 -15.11
C ILE A 148 -8.66 5.20 -15.46
N LEU A 149 -7.76 5.49 -14.51
CA LEU A 149 -6.32 5.29 -14.69
C LEU A 149 -5.95 3.81 -14.85
N ARG A 150 -6.63 2.88 -14.17
CA ARG A 150 -6.45 1.43 -14.32
C ARG A 150 -6.82 0.99 -15.73
N GLN A 151 -7.99 1.39 -16.23
CA GLN A 151 -8.45 1.05 -17.59
C GLN A 151 -7.47 1.58 -18.63
N TRP A 152 -7.13 2.87 -18.56
CA TRP A 152 -6.18 3.50 -19.46
C TRP A 152 -4.80 2.83 -19.45
N SER A 153 -4.28 2.45 -18.28
CA SER A 153 -2.92 1.90 -18.17
C SER A 153 -2.81 0.41 -18.54
N SER A 154 -3.94 -0.30 -18.58
CA SER A 154 -3.99 -1.75 -18.79
C SER A 154 -3.51 -2.14 -20.20
N VAL A 155 -2.32 -2.72 -20.29
CA VAL A 155 -1.68 -3.13 -21.56
C VAL A 155 -1.56 -1.97 -22.57
N HIS A 156 -1.37 -0.75 -22.07
CA HIS A 156 -1.23 0.42 -22.93
C HIS A 156 -0.06 0.24 -23.93
N PRO A 157 -0.27 0.41 -25.25
CA PRO A 157 0.73 0.06 -26.27
C PRO A 157 2.01 0.89 -26.11
N GLU A 158 1.88 2.16 -25.74
CA GLU A 158 3.02 3.06 -25.53
C GLU A 158 3.77 2.80 -24.21
N PHE A 159 3.09 2.29 -23.17
CA PHE A 159 3.61 2.24 -21.78
C PHE A 159 3.82 0.82 -21.26
N SER A 160 3.76 -0.18 -22.14
CA SER A 160 4.07 -1.57 -21.80
C SER A 160 5.58 -1.86 -21.69
N PHE A 161 6.44 -0.92 -22.09
CA PHE A 161 7.91 -1.04 -22.07
C PHE A 161 8.64 0.21 -21.55
N LEU A 162 8.26 0.66 -20.36
CA LEU A 162 8.85 1.83 -19.72
C LEU A 162 10.33 1.61 -19.34
N PRO A 163 11.08 2.69 -19.03
CA PRO A 163 12.45 2.54 -18.54
C PRO A 163 12.50 1.71 -17.25
N ARG A 164 11.51 1.86 -16.36
CA ARG A 164 11.35 1.05 -15.15
C ARG A 164 9.88 1.03 -14.69
N LYS A 165 9.61 0.28 -13.60
CA LYS A 165 8.32 0.26 -12.91
C LYS A 165 7.80 1.67 -12.62
N PHE A 166 6.51 1.89 -12.80
CA PHE A 166 5.85 3.18 -12.60
C PHE A 166 4.64 3.02 -11.67
N LYS A 167 4.47 3.89 -10.69
CA LYS A 167 3.47 3.78 -9.63
C LYS A 167 2.66 5.07 -9.54
N ILE A 168 1.34 4.93 -9.48
CA ILE A 168 0.40 6.03 -9.32
C ILE A 168 -0.35 5.83 -8.00
N ALA A 169 -0.56 6.90 -7.25
CA ALA A 169 -1.42 6.92 -6.08
C ALA A 169 -2.36 8.13 -6.11
N VAL A 170 -3.57 7.95 -5.56
CA VAL A 170 -4.64 8.94 -5.56
C VAL A 170 -5.21 9.06 -4.15
N THR A 171 -5.39 10.28 -3.66
CA THR A 171 -6.12 10.57 -2.41
C THR A 171 -7.14 11.67 -2.63
N GLY A 172 -8.32 11.51 -2.03
CA GLY A 172 -9.33 12.57 -1.96
C GLY A 172 -9.28 13.36 -0.67
N ALA A 173 -8.55 12.87 0.32
CA ALA A 173 -8.54 13.38 1.68
C ALA A 173 -7.44 14.38 1.97
N GLU A 174 -7.74 15.31 2.87
CA GLU A 174 -6.75 16.26 3.39
C GLU A 174 -5.56 15.53 4.03
N ARG A 175 -5.82 14.52 4.86
CA ARG A 175 -4.78 13.64 5.40
C ARG A 175 -4.37 12.60 4.36
N ASP A 176 -3.08 12.52 4.05
CA ASP A 176 -2.60 11.60 3.02
C ASP A 176 -2.48 10.17 3.57
N ARG A 177 -3.48 9.34 3.27
CA ARG A 177 -3.53 7.90 3.59
C ARG A 177 -3.15 6.99 2.41
N ALA A 178 -2.66 7.57 1.32
CA ALA A 178 -2.20 6.86 0.12
C ALA A 178 -0.69 7.03 -0.13
N ALA A 179 -0.02 7.89 0.63
CA ALA A 179 1.39 8.24 0.53
C ALA A 179 1.76 8.73 -0.87
N ILE A 180 0.98 9.66 -1.42
CA ILE A 180 1.04 10.07 -2.82
C ILE A 180 2.41 10.66 -3.19
N GLN A 181 3.09 11.32 -2.24
CA GLN A 181 4.39 11.96 -2.52
C GLN A 181 5.56 11.00 -2.61
N VAL A 182 5.38 9.70 -2.32
CA VAL A 182 6.40 8.65 -2.56
C VAL A 182 6.11 7.77 -3.78
N HIS A 183 5.20 8.21 -4.64
CA HIS A 183 4.83 7.58 -5.91
C HIS A 183 5.44 8.31 -7.11
N ASP A 184 5.51 7.62 -8.26
CA ASP A 184 6.04 8.23 -9.49
C ASP A 184 5.11 9.38 -9.94
N ILE A 185 3.78 9.17 -9.82
CA ILE A 185 2.75 10.22 -9.83
C ILE A 185 1.90 10.11 -8.56
N GLY A 186 1.70 11.24 -7.89
CA GLY A 186 0.76 11.42 -6.80
C GLY A 186 -0.34 12.40 -7.20
N LEU A 187 -1.60 12.03 -6.99
CA LEU A 187 -2.78 12.84 -7.31
C LEU A 187 -3.57 13.12 -6.04
N HIS A 188 -3.81 14.39 -5.73
CA HIS A 188 -4.65 14.82 -4.63
C HIS A 188 -5.88 15.52 -5.20
N LEU A 189 -7.09 14.96 -5.04
CA LEU A 189 -8.31 15.63 -5.48
C LEU A 189 -8.53 16.91 -4.69
N LYS A 190 -8.87 17.99 -5.39
CA LYS A 190 -9.10 19.31 -4.84
C LYS A 190 -10.37 19.91 -5.45
N LYS A 191 -10.97 20.85 -4.71
CA LYS A 191 -11.96 21.79 -5.24
C LYS A 191 -11.28 23.15 -5.41
N ASN A 192 -11.53 23.80 -6.54
CA ASN A 192 -11.15 25.21 -6.70
C ASN A 192 -12.19 26.14 -6.06
N ASP A 193 -11.97 27.45 -6.14
CA ASP A 193 -12.86 28.47 -5.57
C ASP A 193 -14.28 28.47 -6.17
N LYS A 194 -14.46 27.86 -7.35
CA LYS A 194 -15.77 27.69 -8.01
C LYS A 194 -16.47 26.39 -7.62
N GLY A 195 -15.82 25.53 -6.84
CA GLY A 195 -16.33 24.21 -6.45
C GLY A 195 -16.09 23.11 -7.49
N GLU A 196 -15.35 23.38 -8.56
CA GLU A 196 -15.02 22.40 -9.61
C GLU A 196 -13.96 21.42 -9.09
N ILE A 197 -14.09 20.14 -9.47
CA ILE A 197 -13.15 19.08 -9.09
C ILE A 197 -11.93 19.10 -10.00
N GLY A 198 -10.77 18.89 -9.39
CA GLY A 198 -9.52 18.70 -10.10
C GLY A 198 -8.46 18.08 -9.21
N PHE A 199 -7.20 18.15 -9.63
CA PHE A 199 -6.07 17.51 -8.95
C PHE A 199 -4.91 18.47 -8.72
N ALA A 200 -4.34 18.45 -7.51
CA ALA A 200 -2.93 18.80 -7.36
C ALA A 200 -2.08 17.61 -7.81
N VAL A 201 -1.09 17.87 -8.67
CA VAL A 201 -0.28 16.83 -9.33
C VAL A 201 1.16 16.87 -8.83
N TYR A 202 1.60 15.73 -8.30
CA TYR A 202 2.96 15.51 -7.80
C TYR A 202 3.68 14.48 -8.67
N VAL A 203 4.94 14.72 -9.01
CA VAL A 203 5.73 13.83 -9.88
C VAL A 203 7.13 13.62 -9.32
N GLY A 204 7.68 12.41 -9.50
CA GLY A 204 9.08 12.14 -9.19
C GLY A 204 9.33 11.65 -7.77
N GLY A 205 8.34 11.06 -7.12
CA GLY A 205 8.53 10.39 -5.83
C GLY A 205 9.08 8.97 -5.99
N GLY A 206 9.64 8.45 -4.92
CA GLY A 206 9.96 7.03 -4.83
C GLY A 206 11.06 6.71 -3.85
N GLN A 207 10.93 5.58 -3.18
CA GLN A 207 11.78 5.14 -2.07
C GLN A 207 13.07 4.49 -2.58
N GLY A 208 13.16 3.17 -2.71
CA GLY A 208 14.32 2.50 -3.33
C GLY A 208 15.69 2.95 -2.77
N ARG A 209 16.75 2.88 -3.60
CA ARG A 209 18.12 3.26 -3.19
C ARG A 209 18.31 4.72 -2.82
N THR A 210 17.75 5.61 -3.62
CA THR A 210 17.88 7.05 -3.39
C THR A 210 16.47 7.59 -3.16
N PRO A 211 15.97 7.62 -1.92
CA PRO A 211 14.61 8.09 -1.64
C PRO A 211 14.45 9.55 -2.08
N MET A 212 13.32 9.85 -2.73
CA MET A 212 12.98 11.19 -3.19
C MET A 212 11.49 11.42 -2.96
N ILE A 213 11.15 12.63 -2.52
CA ILE A 213 9.79 13.13 -2.37
C ILE A 213 9.38 13.77 -3.70
N ALA A 214 8.19 13.43 -4.17
CA ALA A 214 7.61 13.98 -5.40
C ALA A 214 7.50 15.50 -5.32
N LYS A 215 7.67 16.16 -6.46
CA LYS A 215 7.53 17.61 -6.60
C LYS A 215 6.14 17.92 -7.14
N LYS A 216 5.45 18.87 -6.50
CA LYS A 216 4.21 19.42 -7.04
C LYS A 216 4.55 20.20 -8.30
N ILE A 217 4.00 19.78 -9.44
CA ILE A 217 4.22 20.44 -10.74
C ILE A 217 2.98 21.19 -11.23
N ARG A 218 1.82 20.94 -10.62
CA ARG A 218 0.57 21.62 -10.92
C ARG A 218 -0.32 21.69 -9.69
N ASP A 219 -0.83 22.88 -9.40
CA ASP A 219 -1.71 23.12 -8.25
C ASP A 219 -3.14 22.65 -8.49
N PHE A 220 -3.62 22.79 -9.73
CA PHE A 220 -4.97 22.37 -10.11
C PHE A 220 -5.02 21.93 -11.57
N LEU A 221 -5.37 20.67 -11.79
CA LEU A 221 -5.66 20.05 -13.08
C LEU A 221 -7.15 19.71 -13.11
N PRO A 222 -7.96 20.29 -14.01
CA PRO A 222 -9.36 19.88 -14.18
C PRO A 222 -9.50 18.38 -14.39
N GLU A 223 -10.57 17.78 -13.88
CA GLU A 223 -10.73 16.33 -13.97
C GLU A 223 -10.81 15.79 -15.40
N GLU A 224 -11.39 16.57 -16.31
CA GLU A 224 -11.46 16.26 -17.75
C GLU A 224 -10.07 16.08 -18.40
N ASP A 225 -9.04 16.69 -17.82
CA ASP A 225 -7.67 16.66 -18.34
C ASP A 225 -6.80 15.55 -17.74
N LEU A 226 -7.34 14.72 -16.83
CA LEU A 226 -6.59 13.71 -16.09
C LEU A 226 -5.77 12.78 -16.99
N LEU A 227 -6.39 12.17 -18.00
CA LEU A 227 -5.71 11.23 -18.90
C LEU A 227 -4.71 11.93 -19.82
N SER A 228 -5.08 13.08 -20.38
CA SER A 228 -4.19 13.90 -21.22
C SER A 228 -2.91 14.30 -20.46
N TYR A 229 -3.04 14.78 -19.23
CA TYR A 229 -1.91 15.21 -18.42
C TYR A 229 -1.04 14.05 -17.93
N THR A 230 -1.68 12.95 -17.52
CA THR A 230 -0.95 11.73 -17.12
C THR A 230 -0.17 11.17 -18.30
N THR A 231 -0.76 11.15 -19.50
CA THR A 231 -0.08 10.74 -20.75
C THR A 231 1.11 11.65 -21.07
N ALA A 232 0.96 12.97 -20.90
CA ALA A 232 2.06 13.92 -21.08
C ALA A 232 3.25 13.62 -20.15
N ILE A 233 2.99 13.41 -18.85
CA ILE A 233 4.03 13.00 -17.88
C ILE A 233 4.71 11.69 -18.32
N MET A 234 3.92 10.71 -18.74
CA MET A 234 4.43 9.42 -19.18
C MET A 234 5.29 9.54 -20.44
N ARG A 235 4.91 10.38 -21.41
CA ARG A 235 5.67 10.63 -22.64
C ARG A 235 7.02 11.26 -22.38
N VAL A 236 7.05 12.32 -21.57
CA VAL A 236 8.30 12.95 -21.11
C VAL A 236 9.21 11.91 -20.45
N TYR A 237 8.66 11.07 -19.56
CA TYR A 237 9.43 10.00 -18.93
C TYR A 237 9.89 8.92 -19.92
N ASN A 238 9.04 8.52 -20.87
CA ASN A 238 9.37 7.47 -21.82
C ASN A 238 10.46 7.90 -22.80
N LEU A 239 10.46 9.18 -23.19
CA LEU A 239 11.41 9.80 -24.11
C LEU A 239 12.76 10.09 -23.45
N HIS A 240 12.77 10.65 -22.24
CA HIS A 240 13.99 11.12 -21.58
C HIS A 240 14.51 10.18 -20.47
N GLY A 241 13.70 9.21 -20.04
CA GLY A 241 14.07 8.27 -19.00
C GLY A 241 15.24 7.35 -19.39
N ARG A 242 16.21 7.24 -18.50
CA ARG A 242 17.41 6.41 -18.71
C ARG A 242 17.10 4.93 -18.89
N ARG A 243 17.72 4.30 -19.90
CA ARG A 243 17.67 2.83 -20.14
C ARG A 243 19.03 2.15 -20.03
N ASP A 244 20.10 2.94 -19.99
CA ASP A 244 21.49 2.49 -19.88
C ASP A 244 21.81 1.95 -18.47
N ASN A 245 21.18 2.50 -17.43
CA ASN A 245 21.38 2.08 -16.05
C ASN A 245 20.06 1.90 -15.31
N LYS A 246 19.68 0.64 -15.08
CA LYS A 246 18.43 0.27 -14.38
C LYS A 246 18.29 0.88 -12.97
N TYR A 247 19.39 1.22 -12.30
CA TYR A 247 19.38 1.83 -10.96
C TYR A 247 19.10 3.33 -11.01
N LYS A 248 19.26 3.96 -12.18
CA LYS A 248 18.99 5.38 -12.43
C LYS A 248 17.79 5.60 -13.38
N ALA A 249 17.01 4.55 -13.67
CA ALA A 249 15.95 4.54 -14.69
C ALA A 249 14.56 5.00 -14.20
N ARG A 250 14.38 5.41 -12.95
CA ARG A 250 13.07 5.83 -12.42
C ARG A 250 12.83 7.32 -12.67
N ILE A 251 11.57 7.73 -12.86
CA ILE A 251 11.23 9.14 -13.15
C ILE A 251 11.75 10.10 -12.08
N LYS A 252 11.82 9.70 -10.81
CA LYS A 252 12.43 10.54 -9.76
C LYS A 252 13.85 11.01 -10.08
N ILE A 253 14.64 10.19 -10.77
CA ILE A 253 16.00 10.53 -11.18
C ILE A 253 15.94 11.55 -12.31
N LEU A 254 15.04 11.36 -13.28
CA LEU A 254 14.78 12.34 -14.33
C LEU A 254 14.35 13.70 -13.73
N VAL A 255 13.38 13.72 -12.81
CA VAL A 255 12.94 14.96 -12.14
C VAL A 255 14.10 15.64 -11.40
N HIS A 256 14.95 14.85 -10.74
CA HIS A 256 16.12 15.39 -10.01
C HIS A 256 17.18 15.96 -10.95
N GLU A 257 17.50 15.27 -12.05
CA GLU A 257 18.52 15.69 -13.02
C GLU A 257 18.04 16.88 -13.89
N THR A 258 16.77 16.88 -14.29
CA THR A 258 16.16 17.93 -15.12
C THR A 258 15.76 19.17 -14.32
N GLY A 259 15.35 18.99 -13.06
CA GLY A 259 14.72 20.04 -12.26
C GLY A 259 13.19 20.07 -12.46
N ALA A 260 12.46 20.37 -11.39
CA ALA A 260 10.99 20.30 -11.39
C ALA A 260 10.33 21.31 -12.33
N GLU A 261 10.86 22.52 -12.42
CA GLU A 261 10.32 23.59 -13.28
C GLU A 261 10.48 23.24 -14.76
N GLU A 262 11.65 22.76 -15.17
CA GLU A 262 11.88 22.36 -16.56
C GLU A 262 11.11 21.09 -16.93
N LEU A 263 11.00 20.12 -16.03
CA LEU A 263 10.13 18.96 -16.23
C LEU A 263 8.67 19.41 -16.41
N ALA A 264 8.17 20.30 -15.54
CA ALA A 264 6.82 20.83 -15.66
C ALA A 264 6.62 21.53 -17.01
N ARG A 265 7.59 22.35 -17.46
CA ARG A 265 7.54 22.98 -18.78
C ARG A 265 7.43 21.97 -19.92
N GLN A 266 8.21 20.88 -19.88
CA GLN A 266 8.14 19.81 -20.90
C GLN A 266 6.78 19.11 -20.87
N VAL A 267 6.25 18.83 -19.68
CA VAL A 267 4.92 18.23 -19.51
C VAL A 267 3.83 19.15 -20.05
N GLU A 268 3.88 20.46 -19.79
CA GLU A 268 2.89 21.42 -20.31
C GLU A 268 2.94 21.52 -21.85
N VAL A 269 4.13 21.39 -22.47
CA VAL A 269 4.27 21.34 -23.93
C VAL A 269 3.59 20.09 -24.50
N GLU A 270 3.87 18.90 -23.96
CA GLU A 270 3.20 17.66 -24.38
C GLU A 270 1.70 17.70 -24.12
N PHE A 271 1.27 18.25 -22.97
CA PHE A 271 -0.13 18.38 -22.60
C PHE A 271 -0.90 19.31 -23.56
N ALA A 272 -0.29 20.41 -24.02
CA ALA A 272 -0.94 21.34 -24.95
C ALA A 272 -1.38 20.67 -26.27
N GLU A 273 -0.60 19.68 -26.74
CA GLU A 273 -0.93 18.87 -27.92
C GLU A 273 -2.00 17.82 -27.63
N LEU A 274 -2.08 17.33 -26.40
CA LEU A 274 -2.97 16.22 -26.01
C LEU A 274 -4.36 16.66 -25.51
N LYS A 275 -4.47 17.84 -24.89
CA LYS A 275 -5.67 18.25 -24.13
C LYS A 275 -6.98 18.30 -24.92
N ASN A 276 -6.91 18.42 -26.24
CA ASN A 276 -8.07 18.48 -27.13
C ASN A 276 -8.22 17.22 -28.01
N THR A 277 -7.61 16.11 -27.59
CA THR A 277 -7.69 14.82 -28.29
C THR A 277 -8.74 13.91 -27.62
N GLU A 278 -8.80 12.65 -28.07
CA GLU A 278 -9.60 11.58 -27.44
C GLU A 278 -9.22 11.28 -25.99
N LEU A 279 -8.08 11.80 -25.49
CA LEU A 279 -7.69 11.68 -24.09
C LEU A 279 -8.39 12.68 -23.16
N LYS A 280 -9.14 13.65 -23.70
CA LYS A 280 -9.99 14.48 -22.88
C LYS A 280 -11.17 13.65 -22.38
N LEU A 281 -11.31 13.49 -21.07
CA LEU A 281 -12.37 12.70 -20.46
C LEU A 281 -13.71 13.41 -20.62
N PRO A 282 -14.69 12.79 -21.31
CA PRO A 282 -16.06 13.29 -21.34
C PRO A 282 -16.72 13.15 -19.96
N ASP A 283 -17.57 14.13 -19.58
CA ASP A 283 -18.35 14.07 -18.34
C ASP A 283 -19.17 12.79 -18.22
N ALA A 284 -19.67 12.27 -19.35
CA ALA A 284 -20.44 11.04 -19.40
C ALA A 284 -19.62 9.81 -18.96
N ASP A 285 -18.33 9.75 -19.32
CA ASP A 285 -17.45 8.63 -18.96
C ASP A 285 -17.09 8.69 -17.47
N ILE A 286 -16.80 9.90 -16.96
CA ILE A 286 -16.57 10.12 -15.53
C ILE A 286 -17.81 9.73 -14.74
N ALA A 287 -19.00 10.16 -15.17
CA ALA A 287 -20.27 9.84 -14.51
C ALA A 287 -20.57 8.33 -14.55
N ALA A 288 -20.33 7.67 -15.68
CA ALA A 288 -20.53 6.23 -15.85
C ALA A 288 -19.66 5.42 -14.88
N ILE A 289 -18.36 5.74 -14.79
CA ILE A 289 -17.46 5.09 -13.83
C ILE A 289 -17.86 5.44 -12.39
N THR A 290 -18.15 6.71 -12.10
CA THR A 290 -18.55 7.16 -10.76
C THR A 290 -19.79 6.45 -10.23
N ALA A 291 -20.76 6.11 -11.10
CA ALA A 291 -21.96 5.38 -10.71
C ALA A 291 -21.65 4.00 -10.10
N TYR A 292 -20.56 3.35 -10.51
CA TYR A 292 -20.11 2.09 -9.89
C TYR A 292 -19.57 2.26 -8.48
N PHE A 293 -19.20 3.48 -8.07
CA PHE A 293 -18.68 3.79 -6.73
C PHE A 293 -19.67 4.62 -5.89
N ALA A 294 -20.94 4.64 -6.29
CA ALA A 294 -22.00 5.26 -5.50
C ALA A 294 -21.97 4.72 -4.06
N PRO A 295 -22.02 5.59 -3.04
CA PRO A 295 -22.09 5.15 -1.66
C PRO A 295 -23.27 4.20 -1.44
N PRO A 296 -23.14 3.20 -0.55
CA PRO A 296 -24.28 2.36 -0.19
C PRO A 296 -25.39 3.19 0.46
N ALA A 297 -26.62 2.67 0.43
CA ALA A 297 -27.76 3.26 1.12
C ALA A 297 -27.63 3.03 2.63
N LEU A 298 -26.90 3.92 3.30
CA LEU A 298 -26.73 3.91 4.76
C LEU A 298 -28.03 4.39 5.43
N GLN A 299 -28.62 3.54 6.25
CA GLN A 299 -29.78 3.90 7.07
C GLN A 299 -29.33 4.54 8.38
N ASP A 300 -30.05 5.57 8.84
CA ASP A 300 -29.86 6.13 10.18
C ASP A 300 -30.08 5.06 11.25
N ARG A 301 -29.13 4.93 12.17
CA ARG A 301 -29.11 3.94 13.25
C ARG A 301 -28.60 4.54 14.56
N PRO A 302 -29.25 5.60 15.07
CA PRO A 302 -28.79 6.32 16.26
C PRO A 302 -28.76 5.45 17.53
N GLU A 303 -29.53 4.35 17.56
CA GLU A 303 -29.48 3.35 18.64
C GLU A 303 -28.10 2.69 18.81
N GLY A 304 -27.26 2.76 17.77
CA GLY A 304 -25.89 2.28 17.79
C GLY A 304 -25.02 2.98 18.84
N TRP A 305 -25.27 4.25 19.13
CA TRP A 305 -24.49 5.01 20.12
C TRP A 305 -24.69 4.52 21.55
N GLU A 306 -25.94 4.22 21.93
CA GLU A 306 -26.24 3.67 23.24
C GLU A 306 -25.64 2.26 23.39
N SER A 307 -25.78 1.44 22.34
CA SER A 307 -25.22 0.08 22.31
C SER A 307 -23.70 0.10 22.42
N LEU A 308 -23.03 0.97 21.64
CA LEU A 308 -21.58 1.17 21.70
C LEU A 308 -21.12 1.55 23.11
N ALA A 309 -21.77 2.52 23.75
CA ALA A 309 -21.42 2.95 25.10
C ALA A 309 -21.64 1.86 26.16
N ARG A 310 -22.67 1.01 25.98
CA ARG A 310 -22.90 -0.16 26.83
C ARG A 310 -21.80 -1.21 26.64
N TRP A 311 -21.46 -1.56 25.41
CA TRP A 311 -20.44 -2.58 25.11
C TRP A 311 -19.04 -2.16 25.53
N LYS A 312 -18.64 -0.90 25.31
CA LYS A 312 -17.35 -0.36 25.79
C LYS A 312 -17.20 -0.45 27.31
N ARG A 313 -18.29 -0.31 28.07
CA ARG A 313 -18.25 -0.45 29.53
C ARG A 313 -18.20 -1.91 29.99
N ALA A 314 -18.74 -2.82 29.19
CA ALA A 314 -18.83 -4.25 29.53
C ALA A 314 -17.57 -5.03 29.17
N ASP A 315 -16.83 -4.59 28.15
CA ASP A 315 -15.67 -5.30 27.61
C ASP A 315 -14.54 -4.31 27.29
N GLU A 316 -13.45 -4.37 28.05
CA GLU A 316 -12.29 -3.50 27.88
C GLU A 316 -11.53 -3.79 26.57
N GLY A 317 -11.52 -5.05 26.12
CA GLY A 317 -10.94 -5.45 24.84
C GLY A 317 -11.70 -4.84 23.67
N PHE A 318 -13.04 -4.86 23.73
CA PHE A 318 -13.89 -4.17 22.77
C PHE A 318 -13.67 -2.66 22.81
N ALA A 319 -13.57 -2.06 24.00
CA ALA A 319 -13.32 -0.62 24.15
C ALA A 319 -12.03 -0.18 23.45
N ARG A 320 -10.92 -0.92 23.67
CA ARG A 320 -9.64 -0.68 22.99
C ARG A 320 -9.72 -0.91 21.49
N PHE A 321 -10.40 -1.97 21.04
CA PHE A 321 -10.58 -2.22 19.61
C PHE A 321 -11.33 -1.07 18.93
N VAL A 322 -12.43 -0.59 19.51
CA VAL A 322 -13.16 0.55 18.95
C VAL A 322 -12.30 1.82 18.95
N GLU A 323 -11.51 2.06 20.00
CA GLU A 323 -10.65 3.24 20.08
C GLU A 323 -9.54 3.24 19.02
N GLN A 324 -8.91 2.09 18.77
CA GLN A 324 -7.73 2.01 17.89
C GLN A 324 -8.09 1.65 16.44
N ASN A 325 -9.06 0.76 16.26
CA ASN A 325 -9.33 0.14 14.96
C ASN A 325 -10.60 0.69 14.29
N VAL A 326 -11.36 1.58 14.92
CA VAL A 326 -12.57 2.16 14.31
C VAL A 326 -12.40 3.66 14.12
N ALA A 327 -12.25 4.08 12.87
CA ALA A 327 -12.20 5.48 12.49
C ALA A 327 -13.61 6.04 12.24
N PRO A 328 -13.84 7.35 12.48
CA PRO A 328 -15.15 7.97 12.27
C PRO A 328 -15.53 8.01 10.79
N HIS A 329 -16.74 7.57 10.47
CA HIS A 329 -17.32 7.67 9.14
C HIS A 329 -17.97 9.04 8.93
N LYS A 330 -18.13 9.51 7.68
CA LYS A 330 -18.85 10.77 7.36
C LYS A 330 -20.34 10.74 7.72
N HIS A 331 -20.90 9.54 7.83
CA HIS A 331 -22.23 9.27 8.39
C HIS A 331 -22.07 8.97 9.89
N PRO A 332 -22.76 9.70 10.79
CA PRO A 332 -22.51 9.61 12.23
C PRO A 332 -22.74 8.23 12.83
N ASP A 333 -23.71 7.47 12.31
CA ASP A 333 -24.07 6.15 12.85
C ASP A 333 -23.22 4.98 12.33
N TYR A 334 -22.14 5.26 11.60
CA TYR A 334 -21.24 4.25 11.04
C TYR A 334 -19.78 4.51 11.44
N GLY A 335 -18.95 3.47 11.33
CA GLY A 335 -17.51 3.52 11.50
C GLY A 335 -16.79 2.81 10.37
N MET A 336 -15.54 3.20 10.14
CA MET A 336 -14.60 2.51 9.24
C MET A 336 -13.71 1.60 10.10
N VAL A 337 -13.86 0.29 9.94
CA VAL A 337 -13.16 -0.70 10.77
C VAL A 337 -11.89 -1.16 10.07
N THR A 338 -10.75 -1.03 10.74
CA THR A 338 -9.46 -1.61 10.33
C THR A 338 -9.26 -2.95 11.01
N ILE A 339 -9.26 -4.03 10.23
CA ILE A 339 -8.84 -5.35 10.65
C ILE A 339 -7.31 -5.43 10.49
N SER A 340 -6.60 -5.38 11.61
CA SER A 340 -5.15 -5.48 11.62
C SER A 340 -4.69 -6.90 11.30
N LEU A 341 -3.80 -7.03 10.31
CA LEU A 341 -3.13 -8.29 9.97
C LEU A 341 -1.75 -8.40 10.61
N LYS A 342 -1.56 -7.73 11.75
CA LYS A 342 -0.31 -7.75 12.52
C LYS A 342 -0.59 -8.18 13.96
N PRO A 343 -1.00 -9.45 14.17
CA PRO A 343 -1.12 -9.98 15.52
C PRO A 343 0.26 -10.00 16.19
N ILE A 344 0.27 -9.88 17.52
CA ILE A 344 1.51 -9.87 18.31
C ILE A 344 2.28 -11.17 18.08
N GLY A 345 3.54 -11.05 17.61
CA GLY A 345 4.40 -12.19 17.28
C GLY A 345 4.04 -12.91 15.97
N GLY A 346 2.99 -12.50 15.25
CA GLY A 346 2.62 -13.06 13.95
C GLY A 346 3.34 -12.40 12.77
N ILE A 347 3.10 -12.91 11.57
CA ILE A 347 3.70 -12.40 10.34
C ILE A 347 2.87 -11.19 9.85
N PRO A 348 3.46 -9.99 9.77
CA PRO A 348 2.73 -8.81 9.31
C PRO A 348 2.17 -8.93 7.89
N GLY A 349 0.86 -8.71 7.75
CA GLY A 349 0.17 -8.65 6.46
C GLY A 349 -0.29 -10.00 5.91
N ASP A 350 -0.03 -11.11 6.61
CA ASP A 350 -0.52 -12.43 6.24
C ASP A 350 -1.97 -12.63 6.74
N ALA A 351 -2.79 -13.29 5.92
CA ALA A 351 -4.12 -13.76 6.28
C ALA A 351 -4.28 -15.21 5.82
N THR A 352 -4.84 -16.07 6.67
CA THR A 352 -5.18 -17.45 6.28
C THR A 352 -6.41 -17.49 5.38
N ASP A 353 -6.64 -18.60 4.70
CA ASP A 353 -7.85 -18.81 3.91
C ASP A 353 -9.12 -18.77 4.77
N GLU A 354 -9.12 -19.33 5.97
CA GLU A 354 -10.28 -19.23 6.88
C GLU A 354 -10.51 -17.80 7.37
N GLN A 355 -9.44 -17.05 7.63
CA GLN A 355 -9.54 -15.63 7.98
C GLN A 355 -10.12 -14.80 6.82
N MET A 356 -9.68 -15.06 5.58
CA MET A 356 -10.24 -14.42 4.40
C MET A 356 -11.72 -14.77 4.18
N GLU A 357 -12.11 -16.03 4.38
CA GLU A 357 -13.51 -16.48 4.31
C GLU A 357 -14.38 -15.78 5.38
N LEU A 358 -13.90 -15.69 6.62
CA LEU A 358 -14.60 -14.99 7.70
C LEU A 358 -14.78 -13.50 7.38
N VAL A 359 -13.73 -12.83 6.91
CA VAL A 359 -13.81 -11.42 6.52
C VAL A 359 -14.82 -11.24 5.39
N ALA A 360 -14.90 -12.18 4.46
CA ALA A 360 -15.91 -12.18 3.41
C ALA A 360 -17.34 -12.32 3.95
N ASP A 361 -17.58 -13.17 4.97
CA ASP A 361 -18.86 -13.27 5.65
C ASP A 361 -19.24 -11.95 6.35
N ILE A 362 -18.32 -11.39 7.13
CA ILE A 362 -18.53 -10.13 7.84
C ILE A 362 -18.82 -9.00 6.86
N ALA A 363 -18.10 -8.91 5.75
CA ALA A 363 -18.31 -7.85 4.77
C ALA A 363 -19.70 -7.94 4.12
N ALA A 364 -20.12 -9.15 3.73
CA ALA A 364 -21.42 -9.38 3.12
C ALA A 364 -22.59 -9.05 4.08
N GLU A 365 -22.42 -9.34 5.37
CA GLU A 365 -23.47 -9.12 6.37
C GLU A 365 -23.49 -7.70 6.94
N TYR A 366 -22.32 -7.12 7.25
CA TYR A 366 -22.20 -5.90 8.06
C TYR A 366 -21.52 -4.73 7.36
N ALA A 367 -20.95 -4.92 6.16
CA ALA A 367 -20.18 -3.88 5.47
C ALA A 367 -20.55 -3.71 3.98
N PHE A 368 -21.82 -3.98 3.63
CA PHE A 368 -22.36 -3.78 2.29
C PHE A 368 -21.58 -4.52 1.19
N ASP A 369 -21.05 -5.70 1.52
CA ASP A 369 -20.23 -6.52 0.63
C ASP A 369 -18.98 -5.80 0.08
N GLU A 370 -18.46 -4.83 0.84
CA GLU A 370 -17.29 -4.05 0.46
C GLU A 370 -16.12 -4.25 1.43
N ILE A 371 -14.96 -4.61 0.86
CA ILE A 371 -13.69 -4.80 1.56
C ILE A 371 -12.65 -3.92 0.88
N ARG A 372 -11.72 -3.35 1.65
CA ARG A 372 -10.57 -2.66 1.09
C ARG A 372 -9.26 -3.10 1.71
N ILE A 373 -8.18 -3.05 0.94
CA ILE A 373 -6.83 -3.35 1.40
C ILE A 373 -6.08 -2.04 1.55
N SER A 374 -5.49 -1.81 2.71
CA SER A 374 -4.67 -0.62 2.95
C SER A 374 -3.25 -0.78 2.41
N HIS A 375 -2.61 0.34 2.07
CA HIS A 375 -1.17 0.33 1.78
C HIS A 375 -0.33 0.01 3.04
N GLU A 376 -0.97 -0.04 4.20
CA GLU A 376 -0.38 -0.47 5.47
C GLU A 376 -0.52 -1.98 5.69
N GLN A 377 -0.97 -2.76 4.69
CA GLN A 377 -1.11 -4.23 4.75
C GLN A 377 -2.23 -4.73 5.67
N ASN A 378 -3.24 -3.91 5.93
CA ASN A 378 -4.43 -4.25 6.71
C ASN A 378 -5.69 -4.34 5.83
N ILE A 379 -6.75 -4.92 6.36
CA ILE A 379 -8.07 -4.99 5.70
C ILE A 379 -9.01 -3.96 6.33
N ILE A 380 -9.85 -3.32 5.52
CA ILE A 380 -10.79 -2.30 5.92
C ILE A 380 -12.22 -2.73 5.58
N LEU A 381 -13.12 -2.58 6.54
CA LEU A 381 -14.58 -2.59 6.34
C LEU A 381 -15.06 -1.14 6.41
N PRO A 382 -15.38 -0.50 5.27
CA PRO A 382 -15.54 0.96 5.22
C PRO A 382 -16.87 1.45 5.80
N HIS A 383 -17.87 0.58 5.93
CA HIS A 383 -19.25 0.97 6.21
C HIS A 383 -19.89 0.04 7.24
N VAL A 384 -19.45 0.06 8.50
CA VAL A 384 -20.03 -0.77 9.56
C VAL A 384 -20.89 0.10 10.48
N ALA A 385 -22.16 -0.25 10.68
CA ALA A 385 -23.01 0.49 11.61
C ALA A 385 -22.48 0.35 13.04
N LEU A 386 -22.51 1.43 13.83
CA LEU A 386 -22.06 1.38 15.23
C LEU A 386 -22.86 0.34 16.04
N ALA A 387 -24.12 0.11 15.66
CA ALA A 387 -25.01 -0.90 16.23
C ALA A 387 -24.63 -2.35 15.89
N ASP A 388 -23.67 -2.58 14.99
CA ASP A 388 -23.22 -3.93 14.59
C ASP A 388 -21.75 -4.18 14.97
N LEU A 389 -21.08 -3.22 15.63
CA LEU A 389 -19.65 -3.36 15.96
C LEU A 389 -19.34 -4.51 16.91
N GLU A 390 -20.24 -4.82 17.87
CA GLU A 390 -20.01 -5.91 18.82
C GLU A 390 -20.02 -7.30 18.16
N PRO A 391 -21.04 -7.69 17.36
CA PRO A 391 -21.00 -8.97 16.67
C PRO A 391 -19.81 -9.08 15.69
N VAL A 392 -19.47 -7.99 14.99
CA VAL A 392 -18.26 -7.93 14.15
C VAL A 392 -17.01 -8.19 14.99
N TYR A 393 -16.84 -7.50 16.13
CA TYR A 393 -15.71 -7.71 17.02
C TYR A 393 -15.64 -9.16 17.54
N ARG A 394 -16.76 -9.76 17.94
CA ARG A 394 -16.78 -11.16 18.43
C ARG A 394 -16.35 -12.15 17.36
N ALA A 395 -16.80 -11.96 16.13
CA ALA A 395 -16.36 -12.77 14.99
C ALA A 395 -14.85 -12.63 14.78
N LEU A 396 -14.32 -11.40 14.78
CA LEU A 396 -12.88 -11.14 14.64
C LEU A 396 -12.05 -11.74 15.78
N VAL A 397 -12.53 -11.68 17.03
CA VAL A 397 -11.87 -12.33 18.18
C VAL A 397 -11.75 -13.84 17.95
N GLY A 398 -12.82 -14.48 17.47
CA GLY A 398 -12.84 -15.92 17.18
C GLY A 398 -11.78 -16.38 16.16
N ALA A 399 -11.37 -15.51 15.24
CA ALA A 399 -10.35 -15.78 14.23
C ALA A 399 -8.98 -15.13 14.49
N GLY A 400 -8.78 -14.52 15.66
CA GLY A 400 -7.51 -13.86 15.99
C GLY A 400 -7.23 -12.58 15.19
N LEU A 401 -8.27 -11.93 14.67
CA LEU A 401 -8.20 -10.72 13.83
C LEU A 401 -8.56 -9.42 14.58
N ALA A 402 -8.76 -9.50 15.90
CA ALA A 402 -9.19 -8.38 16.74
C ALA A 402 -8.03 -7.63 17.43
N THR A 403 -6.79 -7.73 16.93
CA THR A 403 -5.64 -7.01 17.50
C THR A 403 -5.88 -5.49 17.41
N ALA A 404 -6.00 -4.85 18.57
CA ALA A 404 -6.31 -3.42 18.71
C ALA A 404 -5.04 -2.56 18.61
N ASN A 405 -4.41 -2.51 17.43
CA ASN A 405 -3.12 -1.86 17.26
C ASN A 405 -3.00 -0.93 16.05
N ALA A 406 -4.05 -0.67 15.27
CA ALA A 406 -3.92 0.14 14.05
C ALA A 406 -3.24 1.50 14.35
N GLY A 407 -2.18 1.85 13.60
CA GLY A 407 -1.39 3.06 13.82
C GLY A 407 -0.38 3.03 14.99
N LEU A 408 -0.40 2.00 15.84
CA LEU A 408 0.51 1.86 16.98
C LEU A 408 1.82 1.15 16.59
N ILE A 409 2.78 1.11 17.53
CA ILE A 409 4.12 0.54 17.33
C ILE A 409 4.14 -0.91 16.83
N THR A 410 3.09 -1.70 17.13
CA THR A 410 2.99 -3.10 16.67
C THR A 410 2.30 -3.25 15.32
N ASP A 411 1.77 -2.17 14.73
CA ASP A 411 1.18 -2.14 13.39
C ASP A 411 2.25 -2.11 12.27
N ILE A 412 3.27 -2.96 12.41
CA ILE A 412 4.53 -2.91 11.66
C ILE A 412 4.29 -3.25 10.19
N ILE A 413 4.81 -2.44 9.28
CA ILE A 413 4.92 -2.80 7.85
C ILE A 413 6.24 -3.52 7.65
N ALA A 414 6.20 -4.75 7.17
CA ALA A 414 7.39 -5.53 6.88
C ALA A 414 7.32 -6.13 5.48
N CYS A 415 8.44 -6.06 4.75
CA CYS A 415 8.57 -6.86 3.53
C CYS A 415 8.95 -8.31 3.90
N PRO A 416 8.76 -9.28 2.97
CA PRO A 416 9.20 -10.66 3.14
C PRO A 416 10.66 -10.89 3.53
N GLY A 417 11.59 -9.98 3.20
CA GLY A 417 13.02 -10.17 3.50
C GLY A 417 13.59 -11.46 2.89
N LEU A 418 14.71 -11.93 3.43
CA LEU A 418 15.35 -13.20 3.01
C LEU A 418 14.52 -14.45 3.33
N ASP A 419 13.40 -14.33 4.05
CA ASP A 419 12.48 -15.45 4.30
C ASP A 419 11.85 -15.96 2.98
N TYR A 420 11.71 -15.08 1.99
CA TYR A 420 11.20 -15.46 0.65
C TYR A 420 11.94 -14.78 -0.51
N CYS A 421 12.39 -13.52 -0.34
CA CYS A 421 12.78 -12.65 -1.43
C CYS A 421 14.21 -12.89 -1.92
N ALA A 422 14.37 -13.21 -3.21
CA ALA A 422 15.69 -13.39 -3.84
C ALA A 422 16.52 -12.10 -4.02
N LEU A 423 15.95 -10.93 -3.67
CA LEU A 423 16.63 -9.63 -3.75
C LEU A 423 16.98 -9.07 -2.36
N ALA A 424 16.62 -9.76 -1.29
CA ALA A 424 16.86 -9.28 0.07
C ALA A 424 18.33 -9.51 0.48
N ASN A 425 18.79 -8.70 1.43
CA ASN A 425 20.11 -8.80 2.05
C ASN A 425 20.01 -9.27 3.51
N ALA A 426 18.85 -9.07 4.14
CA ALA A 426 18.54 -9.51 5.49
C ALA A 426 17.09 -9.99 5.58
N ARG A 427 16.78 -10.74 6.63
CA ARG A 427 15.43 -11.12 7.04
C ARG A 427 14.65 -9.89 7.49
N SER A 428 13.34 -10.04 7.64
CA SER A 428 12.47 -8.93 8.05
C SER A 428 11.32 -9.40 8.91
N ILE A 429 10.77 -10.58 8.62
CA ILE A 429 9.66 -11.14 9.38
C ILE A 429 10.07 -11.43 10.83
N PRO A 430 11.20 -12.12 11.13
CA PRO A 430 11.59 -12.40 12.51
C PRO A 430 11.84 -11.14 13.34
N VAL A 431 12.40 -10.09 12.72
CA VAL A 431 12.62 -8.80 13.40
C VAL A 431 11.28 -8.13 13.73
N ALA A 432 10.32 -8.13 12.80
CA ALA A 432 8.99 -7.61 13.08
C ALA A 432 8.28 -8.38 14.20
N GLN A 433 8.41 -9.71 14.21
CA GLN A 433 7.84 -10.57 15.25
C GLN A 433 8.43 -10.27 16.63
N GLU A 434 9.75 -10.12 16.71
CA GLU A 434 10.42 -9.81 17.98
C GLU A 434 10.01 -8.44 18.51
N ILE A 435 10.03 -7.41 17.66
CA ILE A 435 9.59 -6.04 18.02
C ILE A 435 8.12 -6.05 18.45
N SER A 436 7.23 -6.69 17.68
CA SER A 436 5.81 -6.75 18.05
C SER A 436 5.59 -7.46 19.38
N THR A 437 6.37 -8.51 19.69
CA THR A 437 6.33 -9.20 20.99
C THR A 437 6.84 -8.30 22.11
N ARG A 438 7.95 -7.56 21.90
CA ARG A 438 8.51 -6.61 22.87
C ARG A 438 7.49 -5.54 23.27
N PHE A 439 6.79 -4.96 22.29
CA PHE A 439 5.85 -3.86 22.50
C PHE A 439 4.38 -4.30 22.53
N GLY A 440 4.10 -5.60 22.67
CA GLY A 440 2.74 -6.14 22.53
C GLY A 440 1.79 -5.80 23.68
N ALA A 441 2.31 -5.42 24.86
CA ALA A 441 1.50 -5.09 26.03
C ALA A 441 0.60 -3.86 25.76
N PRO A 442 -0.73 -3.95 25.98
CA PRO A 442 -1.66 -2.85 25.71
C PRO A 442 -1.29 -1.55 26.42
N GLU A 443 -0.87 -1.64 27.68
CA GLU A 443 -0.50 -0.47 28.49
C GLU A 443 0.73 0.23 27.93
N ARG A 444 1.69 -0.55 27.42
CA ARG A 444 2.90 -0.03 26.78
C ARG A 444 2.58 0.65 25.46
N GLN A 445 1.71 0.08 24.64
CA GLN A 445 1.27 0.73 23.39
C GLN A 445 0.51 2.03 23.67
N ALA A 446 -0.37 2.04 24.68
CA ALA A 446 -1.09 3.23 25.10
C ALA A 446 -0.15 4.32 25.67
N GLU A 447 0.92 3.92 26.37
CA GLU A 447 1.96 4.85 26.82
C GLU A 447 2.70 5.49 25.63
N ILE A 448 3.04 4.70 24.61
CA ILE A 448 3.79 5.15 23.43
C ILE A 448 2.94 6.04 22.52
N GLY A 449 1.67 5.68 22.30
CA GLY A 449 0.81 6.32 21.31
C GLY A 449 1.18 5.95 19.86
N GLU A 450 0.82 6.82 18.91
CA GLU A 450 1.06 6.59 17.48
C GLU A 450 2.57 6.53 17.17
N LEU A 451 3.02 5.41 16.62
CA LEU A 451 4.41 5.22 16.21
C LEU A 451 4.48 4.16 15.11
N LYS A 452 4.98 4.52 13.92
CA LYS A 452 4.99 3.61 12.76
C LYS A 452 6.39 3.05 12.49
N ILE A 453 6.56 1.73 12.67
CA ILE A 453 7.78 1.01 12.31
C ILE A 453 7.63 0.41 10.91
N LYS A 454 8.65 0.61 10.07
CA LYS A 454 8.67 0.14 8.68
C LYS A 454 9.97 -0.58 8.34
N ILE A 455 9.89 -1.84 7.95
CA ILE A 455 11.04 -2.75 7.82
C ILE A 455 11.21 -3.20 6.38
N SER A 456 12.44 -3.15 5.86
CA SER A 456 12.78 -3.75 4.57
C SER A 456 14.12 -4.48 4.62
N GLY A 457 14.13 -5.74 4.20
CA GLY A 457 15.35 -6.55 4.13
C GLY A 457 16.36 -6.13 3.06
N CYS A 458 16.06 -5.11 2.24
CA CYS A 458 17.03 -4.49 1.35
C CYS A 458 16.61 -3.09 0.90
N ILE A 459 17.51 -2.46 0.14
CA ILE A 459 17.40 -1.10 -0.36
C ILE A 459 16.21 -0.85 -1.32
N ASN A 460 15.50 -1.90 -1.77
CA ASN A 460 14.32 -1.71 -2.62
C ASN A 460 13.14 -1.04 -1.90
N ALA A 461 13.16 -1.00 -0.56
CA ALA A 461 12.20 -0.33 0.30
C ALA A 461 10.75 -0.80 0.10
N CYS A 462 10.54 -2.11 -0.07
CA CYS A 462 9.20 -2.68 -0.27
C CYS A 462 8.28 -2.48 0.96
N GLY A 463 8.83 -2.52 2.17
CA GLY A 463 8.12 -2.22 3.42
C GLY A 463 8.18 -0.75 3.82
N HIS A 464 8.57 0.13 2.91
CA HIS A 464 8.52 1.59 3.06
C HIS A 464 9.38 2.19 4.20
N HIS A 465 10.54 1.60 4.53
CA HIS A 465 11.39 2.03 5.67
C HIS A 465 11.79 3.51 5.67
N HIS A 466 12.01 4.12 4.49
CA HIS A 466 12.40 5.53 4.39
C HIS A 466 11.35 6.52 4.91
N VAL A 467 10.08 6.10 4.99
CA VAL A 467 8.95 6.90 5.48
C VAL A 467 8.28 6.26 6.69
N GLY A 468 9.04 5.49 7.47
CA GLY A 468 8.66 5.07 8.81
C GLY A 468 9.15 6.07 9.84
N HIS A 469 8.42 6.22 10.94
CA HIS A 469 8.88 7.01 12.09
C HIS A 469 10.20 6.41 12.58
N ILE A 470 10.24 5.08 12.65
CA ILE A 470 11.43 4.26 12.74
C ILE A 470 11.48 3.35 11.50
N GLY A 471 12.46 3.58 10.65
CA GLY A 471 12.75 2.76 9.48
C GLY A 471 13.89 1.78 9.76
N LEU A 472 13.71 0.51 9.39
CA LEU A 472 14.75 -0.52 9.48
C LEU A 472 15.12 -1.02 8.07
N LEU A 473 16.37 -0.80 7.69
CA LEU A 473 16.95 -1.26 6.44
C LEU A 473 17.93 -2.41 6.69
N GLY A 474 17.58 -3.59 6.21
CA GLY A 474 18.46 -4.74 6.11
C GLY A 474 19.59 -4.51 5.10
N VAL A 475 20.82 -4.63 5.56
CA VAL A 475 22.05 -4.62 4.76
C VAL A 475 22.90 -5.84 5.09
N GLU A 476 23.81 -6.20 4.19
CA GLU A 476 24.78 -7.26 4.40
C GLU A 476 26.17 -6.62 4.53
N LYS A 477 26.95 -7.08 5.50
CA LYS A 477 28.35 -6.70 5.65
C LYS A 477 29.19 -7.90 6.12
N LYS A 478 30.11 -8.35 5.27
CA LYS A 478 31.04 -9.47 5.53
C LYS A 478 30.33 -10.80 5.89
N GLY A 479 29.21 -11.08 5.24
CA GLY A 479 28.38 -12.27 5.44
C GLY A 479 27.40 -12.18 6.60
N ALA A 480 27.35 -11.06 7.32
CA ALA A 480 26.42 -10.84 8.43
C ALA A 480 25.28 -9.88 8.03
N GLU A 481 24.07 -10.20 8.48
CA GLU A 481 22.91 -9.32 8.40
C GLU A 481 23.06 -8.17 9.40
N LEU A 482 22.81 -6.93 8.97
CA LEU A 482 22.75 -5.76 9.84
C LEU A 482 21.52 -4.92 9.50
N TYR A 483 21.00 -4.19 10.48
CA TYR A 483 19.85 -3.32 10.33
C TYR A 483 20.26 -1.87 10.58
N GLN A 484 20.31 -1.08 9.51
CA GLN A 484 20.48 0.36 9.60
C GLN A 484 19.16 1.01 9.98
N ILE A 485 19.19 1.86 11.00
CA ILE A 485 18.01 2.60 11.49
C ILE A 485 17.96 3.99 10.86
N THR A 486 16.77 4.40 10.44
CA THR A 486 16.43 5.78 10.06
C THR A 486 15.31 6.32 10.94
N LEU A 487 15.38 7.59 11.37
CA LEU A 487 14.34 8.22 12.20
C LEU A 487 13.72 9.45 11.53
N GLY A 488 12.44 9.71 11.83
CA GLY A 488 11.76 10.95 11.43
C GLY A 488 11.14 10.92 10.03
N GLY A 489 10.99 9.74 9.42
CA GLY A 489 10.30 9.59 8.15
C GLY A 489 8.77 9.62 8.33
N SER A 490 8.05 10.21 7.37
CA SER A 490 6.60 10.16 7.29
C SER A 490 6.14 10.06 5.83
N GLY A 491 5.07 9.30 5.61
CA GLY A 491 4.41 9.16 4.31
C GLY A 491 3.08 9.90 4.22
N ASP A 492 2.74 10.71 5.22
CA ASP A 492 1.52 11.52 5.28
C ASP A 492 1.65 12.84 4.49
N GLU A 493 0.72 13.77 4.67
CA GLU A 493 0.71 15.08 4.02
C GLU A 493 1.94 15.95 4.37
N ASN A 494 2.57 15.69 5.52
CA ASN A 494 3.83 16.27 5.98
C ASN A 494 5.02 15.34 5.66
N THR A 495 5.02 14.80 4.44
CA THR A 495 5.98 13.79 3.98
C THR A 495 7.43 14.17 4.29
N SER A 496 8.17 13.26 4.91
CA SER A 496 9.60 13.39 5.22
C SER A 496 10.33 12.07 5.01
N ILE A 497 11.61 12.15 4.63
CA ILE A 497 12.49 10.97 4.56
C ILE A 497 13.26 10.86 5.87
N GLY A 498 13.29 9.66 6.45
CA GLY A 498 14.02 9.40 7.69
C GLY A 498 15.53 9.57 7.54
N GLU A 499 16.17 10.06 8.59
CA GLU A 499 17.62 10.28 8.64
C GLU A 499 18.34 9.08 9.24
N ILE A 500 19.45 8.67 8.62
CA ILE A 500 20.31 7.60 9.15
C ILE A 500 20.96 8.09 10.45
N ILE A 501 20.73 7.36 11.54
CA ILE A 501 21.22 7.77 12.87
C ILE A 501 22.62 7.23 13.22
N GLY A 502 23.09 6.18 12.55
CA GLY A 502 24.44 5.66 12.79
C GLY A 502 24.70 4.29 12.15
N ARG A 503 25.60 3.53 12.77
CA ARG A 503 25.94 2.16 12.32
C ARG A 503 24.76 1.21 12.52
N GLY A 504 24.65 0.21 11.64
CA GLY A 504 23.60 -0.80 11.76
C GLY A 504 23.82 -1.74 12.96
N PHE A 505 22.74 -2.35 13.42
CA PHE A 505 22.71 -3.31 14.52
C PHE A 505 22.58 -4.74 14.00
N GLU A 506 23.15 -5.69 14.74
CA GLU A 506 22.92 -7.11 14.51
C GLU A 506 21.44 -7.47 14.76
N PRO A 507 20.90 -8.55 14.15
CA PRO A 507 19.52 -8.96 14.33
C PRO A 507 19.13 -9.09 15.80
N GLU A 508 20.03 -9.60 16.65
CA GLU A 508 19.79 -9.83 18.07
C GLU A 508 19.84 -8.55 18.93
N LYS A 509 20.22 -7.42 18.32
CA LYS A 509 20.37 -6.11 18.99
C LYS A 509 19.46 -5.02 18.43
N VAL A 510 18.85 -5.24 17.27
CA VAL A 510 17.99 -4.23 16.66
C VAL A 510 16.75 -3.96 17.50
N THR A 511 16.18 -4.98 18.17
CA THR A 511 15.01 -4.81 19.04
C THR A 511 15.34 -3.98 20.28
N ASP A 512 16.49 -4.25 20.92
CA ASP A 512 17.01 -3.44 22.05
C ASP A 512 17.23 -1.97 21.63
N ALA A 513 17.75 -1.75 20.42
CA ALA A 513 17.93 -0.41 19.87
C ALA A 513 16.58 0.32 19.66
N VAL A 514 15.55 -0.37 19.17
CA VAL A 514 14.20 0.20 19.03
C VAL A 514 13.63 0.57 20.40
N GLU A 515 13.79 -0.27 21.42
CA GLU A 515 13.38 0.04 22.80
C GLU A 515 14.10 1.27 23.35
N THR A 516 15.41 1.38 23.11
CA THR A 516 16.20 2.55 23.50
C THR A 516 15.67 3.83 22.83
N ILE A 517 15.30 3.77 21.53
CA ILE A 517 14.70 4.91 20.80
C ILE A 517 13.35 5.30 21.42
N VAL A 518 12.50 4.32 21.73
CA VAL A 518 11.18 4.54 22.33
C VAL A 518 11.32 5.17 23.72
N ASP A 519 12.18 4.63 24.59
CA ASP A 519 12.42 5.18 25.92
C ASP A 519 13.01 6.59 25.87
N THR A 520 13.90 6.85 24.91
CA THR A 520 14.44 8.19 24.68
C THR A 520 13.33 9.15 24.27
N TYR A 521 12.44 8.76 23.36
CA TYR A 521 11.26 9.55 23.00
C TYR A 521 10.37 9.84 24.23
N LEU A 522 10.02 8.80 24.98
CA LEU A 522 9.15 8.93 26.16
C LEU A 522 9.76 9.81 27.25
N GLY A 523 11.07 9.79 27.42
CA GLY A 523 11.78 10.66 28.36
C GLY A 523 11.92 12.12 27.90
N LEU A 524 11.80 12.38 26.59
CA LEU A 524 11.95 13.71 26.00
C LEU A 524 10.62 14.38 25.65
N ARG A 525 9.52 13.64 25.53
CA ARG A 525 8.20 14.20 25.21
C ARG A 525 7.72 15.10 26.36
N LEU A 526 7.09 16.21 26.01
CA LEU A 526 6.59 17.20 26.97
C LEU A 526 5.28 16.77 27.63
N SER A 527 4.47 15.99 26.92
CA SER A 527 3.19 15.46 27.41
C SER A 527 2.81 14.18 26.66
N LYS A 528 1.69 13.55 27.03
CA LYS A 528 1.20 12.34 26.35
C LYS A 528 0.68 12.62 24.95
N GLU A 529 0.29 13.86 24.68
CA GLU A 529 -0.26 14.31 23.40
C GLU A 529 0.84 14.56 22.36
N GLU A 530 2.09 14.82 22.79
CA GLU A 530 3.20 14.99 21.86
C GLU A 530 3.65 13.64 21.29
N ASN A 531 3.37 13.40 20.01
CA ASN A 531 3.73 12.14 19.34
C ASN A 531 5.23 12.05 19.03
N PHE A 532 5.67 10.88 18.58
CA PHE A 532 7.09 10.62 18.28
C PHE A 532 7.68 11.62 17.27
N LEU A 533 6.98 11.92 16.18
CA LEU A 533 7.51 12.80 15.14
C LEU A 533 7.61 14.26 15.63
N GLU A 534 6.64 14.73 16.40
CA GLU A 534 6.67 16.06 17.00
C GLU A 534 7.86 16.21 17.94
N ALA A 535 8.03 15.26 18.87
CA ALA A 535 9.16 15.23 19.79
C ALA A 535 10.50 15.16 19.03
N TYR A 536 10.62 14.26 18.03
CA TYR A 536 11.83 14.11 17.21
C TYR A 536 12.17 15.40 16.45
N ARG A 537 11.18 16.07 15.84
CA ARG A 537 11.37 17.34 15.12
C ARG A 537 11.79 18.48 16.06
N ARG A 538 11.31 18.48 17.31
CA ARG A 538 11.65 19.48 18.32
C ARG A 538 13.07 19.30 18.87
N VAL A 539 13.44 18.08 19.26
CA VAL A 539 14.72 17.82 19.94
C VAL A 539 15.87 17.50 18.97
N GLY A 540 15.54 17.15 17.73
CA GLY A 540 16.50 16.73 16.71
C GLY A 540 17.05 15.31 16.93
N PRO A 541 17.95 14.86 16.05
CA PRO A 541 18.48 13.49 16.07
C PRO A 541 19.48 13.22 17.21
N GLN A 542 20.11 14.25 17.76
CA GLN A 542 21.27 14.09 18.64
C GLN A 542 20.98 13.28 19.90
N PRO A 543 19.89 13.52 20.67
CA PRO A 543 19.59 12.72 21.86
C PRO A 543 19.43 11.23 21.57
N PHE A 544 18.82 10.88 20.43
CA PHE A 544 18.64 9.49 20.00
C PHE A 544 19.97 8.84 19.61
N LYS A 545 20.87 9.60 18.96
CA LYS A 545 22.22 9.14 18.65
C LYS A 545 23.04 8.88 19.91
N ASP A 546 22.98 9.81 20.87
CA ASP A 546 23.68 9.69 22.14
C ASP A 546 23.18 8.50 22.95
N ALA A 547 21.86 8.24 22.96
CA ALA A 547 21.28 7.10 23.64
C ALA A 547 21.73 5.75 23.04
N LEU A 548 21.86 5.67 21.71
CA LEU A 548 22.21 4.43 21.00
C LEU A 548 23.70 4.15 20.93
N TYR A 549 24.53 5.19 20.87
CA TYR A 549 25.96 5.06 20.59
C TYR A 549 26.87 5.72 21.64
N GLY A 550 26.29 6.36 22.67
CA GLY A 550 27.02 7.13 23.68
C GLY A 550 27.34 8.56 23.25
N SER A 551 27.46 9.47 24.21
CA SER A 551 27.90 10.86 23.97
C SER A 551 29.41 10.90 23.74
N ALA A 552 29.83 11.09 22.48
CA ALA A 552 31.20 11.25 21.97
C ALA A 552 32.06 9.97 21.80
N ALA A 553 32.23 9.59 20.52
CA ALA A 553 33.41 8.93 19.95
C ALA A 553 33.82 7.52 20.44
N GLU A 554 33.10 6.51 19.97
CA GLU A 554 33.74 5.27 19.45
C GLU A 554 33.60 5.23 17.92
N ALA A 555 34.01 6.32 17.27
CA ALA A 555 34.28 6.33 15.84
C ALA A 555 35.76 6.00 15.63
N ALA A 556 36.06 4.71 15.55
CA ALA A 556 37.28 4.16 14.94
C ALA A 556 36.89 2.94 14.10
#